data_AF-A0A7L3M3K1-F1
#
_entry.id   AF-A0A7L3M3K1-F1
#
_cell.length_a   1.000
_cell.length_b   1.000
_cell.length_c   1.000
_cell.angle_alpha   90.00
_cell.angle_beta   90.00
_cell.angle_gamma   90.00
#
_symmetry.space_group_name_H-M   'P 1'
#
loop_
_entity.id
_entity.type
_entity.pdbx_description
1 polymer ?
#
loop_
_entity_poly.entity_id
_entity_poly.type
_entity_poly.pdbx_seq_one_letter_code
_entity_poly.pdbx_strand_id
1 'polypeptide(L)'
;DQVEISNLQVGTYVFQLTVTDTAQQQDFTNITIMVLSSEQTEEHCLTSKKVGWCRGSFPRWFYNPSLQQCEEFIFGGCKPNKNNYLRKEECELACKNVRGE
;
A
#
# COMPACT_ATOMS: atom_id res chain seq x y z
N ASP A 1 0.58 -5.87 20.80
CA ASP A 1 -0.12 -6.78 19.90
C ASP A 1 0.36 -6.59 18.47
N GLN A 2 0.96 -7.61 17.87
CA GLN A 2 1.34 -7.67 16.46
C GLN A 2 0.90 -9.03 15.91
N VAL A 3 0.39 -9.05 14.68
CA VAL A 3 0.00 -10.26 13.98
C VAL A 3 1.08 -10.56 12.94
N GLU A 4 1.66 -11.74 13.01
CA GLU A 4 2.62 -12.21 12.01
C GLU A 4 1.91 -13.08 10.97
N ILE A 5 2.14 -12.78 9.70
CA ILE A 5 1.62 -13.54 8.57
C ILE A 5 2.83 -13.92 7.71
N SER A 6 3.03 -15.22 7.51
CA SER A 6 4.22 -15.77 6.85
C SER A 6 3.84 -16.72 5.72
N ASN A 7 4.82 -17.07 4.88
CA ASN A 7 4.69 -18.05 3.81
C ASN A 7 3.62 -17.70 2.75
N LEU A 8 3.31 -16.41 2.59
CA LEU A 8 2.44 -15.96 1.51
C LEU A 8 3.17 -16.08 0.16
N GLN A 9 2.43 -16.52 -0.85
CA GLN A 9 2.89 -16.55 -2.23
C GLN A 9 2.24 -15.42 -3.02
N VAL A 10 2.71 -15.17 -4.24
CA VAL A 10 2.10 -14.17 -5.14
C VAL A 10 0.60 -14.43 -5.26
N GLY A 11 -0.21 -13.42 -4.96
CA GLY A 11 -1.65 -13.60 -4.87
C GLY A 11 -2.33 -12.56 -3.98
N THR A 12 -3.65 -12.69 -3.85
CA THR A 12 -4.48 -11.83 -3.01
C THR A 12 -5.14 -12.67 -1.93
N TYR A 13 -4.94 -12.27 -0.68
CA TYR A 13 -5.48 -12.91 0.51
C TYR A 13 -6.46 -11.96 1.18
N VAL A 14 -7.63 -12.46 1.57
CA VAL A 14 -8.65 -11.67 2.30
C VAL A 14 -8.80 -12.25 3.69
N PHE A 15 -8.55 -11.43 4.69
CA PHE A 15 -8.67 -11.76 6.11
C PHE A 15 -9.83 -10.99 6.70
N GLN A 16 -10.76 -11.68 7.36
CA GLN A 16 -11.83 -11.03 8.09
C GLN A 16 -11.41 -10.85 9.55
N LEU A 17 -11.23 -9.61 9.98
CA LEU A 17 -11.02 -9.27 11.38
C LEU A 17 -12.37 -9.01 12.03
N THR A 18 -12.71 -9.85 13.01
CA THR A 18 -13.94 -9.71 13.79
C THR A 18 -13.62 -9.22 15.19
N VAL A 19 -14.29 -8.15 15.62
CA VAL A 19 -14.27 -7.64 16.99
C VAL A 19 -15.52 -8.13 17.69
N THR A 20 -15.39 -8.63 18.93
CA THR A 20 -16.52 -9.07 19.76
C THR A 20 -16.55 -8.25 21.04
N ASP A 21 -17.67 -7.60 21.34
CA ASP A 21 -17.88 -6.87 22.59
C ASP A 21 -18.28 -7.82 23.74
N THR A 22 -18.25 -7.31 24.97
CA THR A 22 -18.68 -7.93 26.23
C THR A 22 -20.10 -8.50 26.22
N ALA A 23 -20.99 -7.92 25.41
CA ALA A 23 -22.34 -8.40 25.15
C ALA A 23 -22.43 -9.42 23.99
N GLN A 24 -21.30 -9.99 23.57
CA GLN A 24 -21.17 -10.94 22.47
C GLN A 24 -21.62 -10.40 21.10
N GLN A 25 -21.79 -9.08 20.97
CA GLN A 25 -22.04 -8.46 19.68
C GLN A 25 -20.76 -8.43 18.85
N GLN A 26 -20.87 -8.79 17.58
CA GLN A 26 -19.75 -8.87 16.66
C GLN A 26 -19.86 -7.81 15.57
N ASP A 27 -18.74 -7.21 15.23
CA ASP A 27 -18.54 -6.42 14.02
C ASP A 27 -17.29 -6.91 13.30
N PHE A 28 -17.20 -6.73 11.99
CA PHE A 28 -16.07 -7.23 11.23
C PHE A 28 -15.59 -6.28 10.14
N THR A 29 -14.32 -6.41 9.78
CA THR A 29 -13.70 -5.71 8.67
C THR A 29 -12.84 -6.66 7.86
N ASN A 30 -12.83 -6.50 6.54
CA ASN A 30 -11.98 -7.30 5.65
C ASN A 30 -10.70 -6.55 5.34
N ILE A 31 -9.56 -7.20 5.61
CA ILE A 31 -8.23 -6.75 5.22
C ILE A 31 -7.77 -7.58 4.04
N THR A 32 -7.32 -6.91 3.00
CA THR A 32 -6.76 -7.55 1.81
C THR A 32 -5.25 -7.40 1.81
N ILE A 33 -4.53 -8.52 1.76
CA ILE A 33 -3.09 -8.55 1.57
C ILE A 33 -2.80 -9.00 0.15
N MET A 34 -2.12 -8.14 -0.61
CA MET A 34 -1.68 -8.44 -1.95
C MET A 34 -0.17 -8.67 -1.94
N VAL A 35 0.26 -9.87 -2.33
CA VAL A 35 1.67 -10.17 -2.59
C VAL A 35 1.91 -9.93 -4.08
N LEU A 36 2.68 -8.88 -4.37
CA LEU A 36 2.86 -8.36 -5.73
C LEU A 36 3.64 -9.36 -6.61
N SER A 37 3.21 -9.49 -7.86
CA SER A 37 4.02 -10.09 -8.93
C SER A 37 5.12 -9.11 -9.39
N SER A 38 6.00 -9.57 -10.29
CA SER A 38 7.01 -8.71 -10.93
C SER A 38 6.37 -7.56 -11.71
N GLU A 39 5.38 -7.86 -12.55
CA GLU A 39 4.63 -6.86 -13.33
C GLU A 39 3.93 -5.83 -12.43
N GLN A 40 3.32 -6.28 -11.33
CA GLN A 40 2.69 -5.40 -10.37
C GLN A 40 3.73 -4.53 -9.62
N THR A 41 4.92 -5.07 -9.36
CA THR A 41 6.01 -4.31 -8.73
C THR A 41 6.44 -3.13 -9.60
N GLU A 42 6.45 -3.28 -10.92
CA GLU A 42 6.74 -2.18 -11.84
C GLU A 42 5.74 -1.03 -11.64
N GLU A 43 4.44 -1.33 -11.60
CA GLU A 43 3.38 -0.33 -11.45
C GLU A 43 3.34 0.30 -10.06
N HIS A 44 3.52 -0.52 -9.01
CA HIS A 44 3.40 -0.11 -7.61
C HIS A 44 4.66 0.57 -7.06
N CYS A 45 5.85 0.22 -7.54
CA CYS A 45 7.10 0.68 -6.94
C CYS A 45 8.01 1.43 -7.92
N LEU A 46 7.99 1.09 -9.22
CA LEU A 46 8.95 1.67 -10.18
C LEU A 46 8.40 2.85 -10.96
N THR A 47 7.08 3.05 -11.00
CA THR A 47 6.49 4.24 -11.63
C THR A 47 6.78 5.50 -10.83
N SER A 48 6.96 6.64 -11.51
CA SER A 48 7.16 7.94 -10.84
C SER A 48 5.89 8.41 -10.11
N LYS A 49 6.04 9.27 -9.10
CA LYS A 49 4.88 9.92 -8.47
C LYS A 49 3.98 10.63 -9.48
N LYS A 50 2.67 10.50 -9.30
CA LYS A 50 1.67 11.14 -10.17
C LYS A 50 0.75 12.08 -9.37
N VAL A 51 0.92 13.39 -9.58
CA VAL A 51 0.05 14.41 -8.97
C VAL A 51 -1.38 14.34 -9.52
N GLY A 52 -1.53 14.10 -10.83
CA GLY A 52 -2.83 14.16 -11.50
C GLY A 52 -3.28 15.60 -11.79
N TRP A 53 -4.40 15.74 -12.51
CA TRP A 53 -4.94 17.02 -12.97
C TRP A 53 -5.90 17.72 -11.98
N CYS A 54 -6.33 17.03 -10.91
CA CYS A 54 -7.14 17.66 -9.88
C CYS A 54 -6.26 18.56 -9.00
N ARG A 55 -6.88 19.57 -8.37
CA ARG A 55 -6.19 20.61 -7.59
C ARG A 55 -6.38 20.46 -6.07
N GLY A 56 -6.62 19.23 -5.61
CA GLY A 56 -6.61 18.93 -4.18
C GLY A 56 -5.19 18.89 -3.62
N SER A 57 -5.08 18.83 -2.30
CA SER A 57 -3.80 18.73 -1.59
C SER A 57 -3.86 17.57 -0.61
N PHE A 58 -3.57 16.37 -1.11
CA PHE A 58 -3.59 15.16 -0.30
C PHE A 58 -2.16 14.65 -0.09
N PRO A 59 -1.61 14.73 1.13
CA PRO A 59 -0.36 14.07 1.48
C PRO A 59 -0.43 12.58 1.19
N ARG A 60 0.55 12.07 0.44
CA ARG A 60 0.67 10.66 0.05
C ARG A 60 2.13 10.27 0.02
N TRP A 61 2.38 8.97 0.01
CA TRP A 61 3.71 8.39 -0.11
C TRP A 61 3.87 7.72 -1.46
N PHE A 62 5.06 7.81 -2.05
CA PHE A 62 5.45 7.02 -3.22
C PHE A 62 6.84 6.44 -2.98
N TYR A 63 7.12 5.29 -3.56
CA TYR A 63 8.45 4.70 -3.53
C TYR A 63 9.35 5.37 -4.58
N ASN A 64 10.50 5.87 -4.14
CA ASN A 64 11.56 6.34 -5.02
C ASN A 64 12.61 5.23 -5.18
N PRO A 65 12.64 4.52 -6.32
CA PRO A 65 13.57 3.41 -6.52
C PRO A 65 15.03 3.84 -6.62
N SER A 66 15.31 5.09 -7.01
CA SER A 66 16.67 5.63 -7.08
C SER A 66 17.27 5.85 -5.68
N LEU A 67 16.46 6.25 -4.71
CA LEU A 67 16.86 6.43 -3.32
C LEU A 67 16.53 5.21 -2.44
N GLN A 68 15.85 4.21 -3.01
CA GLN A 68 15.35 3.01 -2.33
C GLN A 68 14.52 3.32 -1.06
N GLN A 69 13.78 4.43 -1.08
CA GLN A 69 13.00 4.90 0.08
C GLN A 69 11.63 5.44 -0.33
N CYS A 70 10.69 5.39 0.60
CA CYS A 70 9.39 6.05 0.45
C CYS A 70 9.51 7.54 0.78
N GLU A 71 9.02 8.38 -0.13
CA GLU A 71 9.01 9.84 0.01
C GLU A 71 7.59 10.38 -0.05
N GLU A 72 7.35 11.48 0.67
CA GLU A 72 6.06 12.16 0.66
C GLU A 72 5.91 13.02 -0.62
N PHE A 73 4.69 13.09 -1.14
CA PHE A 73 4.32 14.03 -2.21
C PHE A 73 2.87 14.47 -2.06
N ILE A 74 2.52 15.57 -2.73
CA ILE A 74 1.14 16.05 -2.80
C ILE A 74 0.43 15.43 -4.00
N PHE A 75 -0.56 14.60 -3.73
CA PHE A 75 -1.48 14.07 -4.72
C PHE A 75 -2.65 15.04 -4.94
N GLY A 76 -2.96 15.32 -6.20
CA GLY A 76 -4.03 16.23 -6.61
C GLY A 76 -5.45 15.70 -6.32
N GLY A 77 -5.60 14.42 -5.97
CA GLY A 77 -6.85 13.83 -5.51
C GLY A 77 -7.59 12.99 -6.55
N CYS A 78 -7.10 12.87 -7.79
CA CYS A 78 -7.73 12.01 -8.78
C CYS A 78 -6.75 11.43 -9.82
N LYS A 79 -7.17 10.31 -10.43
CA LYS A 79 -6.38 9.51 -11.40
C LYS A 79 -4.98 9.14 -10.89
N PRO A 80 -4.85 8.58 -9.67
CA PRO A 80 -3.56 8.12 -9.16
C PRO A 80 -3.01 6.99 -10.05
N ASN A 81 -1.69 6.84 -10.09
CA ASN A 81 -1.07 5.56 -10.44
C ASN A 81 -1.00 4.66 -9.18
N LYS A 82 -0.43 3.47 -9.32
CA LYS A 82 -0.37 2.50 -8.22
C LYS A 82 0.72 2.81 -7.19
N ASN A 83 1.77 3.53 -7.57
CA ASN A 83 2.77 4.08 -6.66
C ASN A 83 2.24 5.34 -5.92
N ASN A 84 1.23 5.14 -5.07
CA ASN A 84 0.54 6.18 -4.32
C ASN A 84 -0.13 5.57 -3.08
N TYR A 85 0.49 5.77 -1.92
CA TYR A 85 0.11 5.15 -0.65
C TYR A 85 -0.37 6.20 0.34
N LEU A 86 -1.31 5.83 1.21
CA LEU A 86 -1.83 6.75 2.21
C LEU A 86 -0.86 6.88 3.38
N ARG A 87 -0.25 5.77 3.80
CA ARG A 87 0.68 5.71 4.92
C ARG A 87 2.08 5.32 4.46
N LYS A 88 3.10 5.75 5.22
CA LYS A 88 4.50 5.41 4.94
C LYS A 88 4.73 3.91 5.01
N GLU A 89 4.14 3.27 6.02
CA GLU A 89 4.29 1.84 6.30
C GLU A 89 3.70 0.98 5.17
N GLU A 90 2.64 1.45 4.51
CA GLU A 90 2.05 0.76 3.34
C GLU A 90 3.00 0.80 2.14
N CYS A 91 3.62 1.96 1.89
CA CYS A 91 4.63 2.11 0.84
C CYS A 91 5.86 1.23 1.13
N GLU A 92 6.35 1.27 2.37
CA GLU A 92 7.48 0.45 2.79
C GLU A 92 7.13 -1.03 2.66
N LEU A 93 5.95 -1.48 3.13
CA LEU A 93 5.52 -2.86 3.00
C LEU A 93 5.45 -3.33 1.53
N ALA A 94 4.96 -2.47 0.63
CA ALA A 94 4.81 -2.80 -0.77
C ALA A 94 6.16 -2.90 -1.52
N CYS A 95 7.12 -2.04 -1.18
CA CYS A 95 8.31 -1.82 -2.00
C CYS A 95 9.65 -2.08 -1.29
N LYS A 96 9.62 -2.60 -0.05
CA LYS A 96 10.85 -2.95 0.69
C LYS A 96 11.70 -3.90 -0.13
N ASN A 97 12.94 -3.48 -0.41
CA ASN A 97 13.95 -4.19 -1.20
C ASN A 97 13.74 -4.18 -2.74
N VAL A 98 12.78 -3.42 -3.26
CA VAL A 98 12.69 -3.18 -4.71
C VAL A 98 13.83 -2.26 -5.15
N ARG A 99 14.49 -2.56 -6.26
CA ARG A 99 15.53 -1.69 -6.84
C ARG A 99 15.09 -1.30 -8.24
N GLY A 100 15.25 -0.02 -8.59
CA GLY A 100 15.19 0.39 -9.98
C GLY A 100 16.50 0.01 -10.66
N GLU A 101 16.41 -0.66 -11.80
CA GLU A 101 17.53 -0.74 -12.75
C GLU A 101 17.76 0.61 -13.46
#